data_AF-A0A524F2K8-F1
#
_entry.id   AF-A0A524F2K8-F1
#
_cell.length_a   1.000
_cell.length_b   1.000
_cell.length_c   1.000
_cell.angle_alpha   90.00
_cell.angle_beta   90.00
_cell.angle_gamma   90.00
#
_symmetry.space_group_name_H-M   'P 1'
#
loop_
_entity.id
_entity.type
_entity.pdbx_description
1 polymer ?
#
loop_
_entity_poly.entity_id
_entity_poly.type
_entity_poly.pdbx_seq_one_letter_code
_entity_poly.pdbx_strand_id
1 'polypeptide(L)'
;MAKKKTTSSKPKKTTDTKTKTPTKKKPIKTPPDEDKELEDEELDISSDENVIKEVIEASNDLIEKRQALSGEKSDLPEKFWQKDEYRVLLDPSLVKADEITQYDLSALITDFTNRMLTEDLVNFRISGMAIYSTAKLHHKKIKDVIEEEEQIQIRELRDAARREIPKAMPQPIREPLKIATREELFGAMRAAIIETMQKRELLRRKRVSREERRAEIQIIKSSNKLPLEILKHITGKDRTVEETLNYWFEKIRIQIKLNGGKDTTYDEMCEEVIAHDVKDAYGKKLKNIELFLSLLFLSTGGRIIIDQDNDFEEIIITIPRHIL
;
A
#
# COMPACT_ATOMS: atom_id res chain seq x y z
N MET A 1 26.70 67.10 17.44
CA MET A 1 25.80 66.54 18.45
C MET A 1 25.92 65.02 18.43
N ALA A 2 26.43 64.46 19.52
CA ALA A 2 26.69 63.04 19.68
C ALA A 2 25.50 62.34 20.35
N LYS A 3 25.21 61.10 19.92
CA LYS A 3 24.48 60.03 20.63
C LYS A 3 24.56 58.79 19.72
N LYS A 4 24.72 57.54 20.16
CA LYS A 4 25.36 56.93 21.32
C LYS A 4 25.45 55.44 20.90
N LYS A 5 26.61 54.82 21.07
CA LYS A 5 26.84 53.38 20.81
C LYS A 5 25.95 52.54 21.73
N THR A 6 25.40 51.45 21.21
CA THR A 6 24.98 50.29 22.02
C THR A 6 25.60 49.03 21.46
N THR A 7 26.24 48.32 22.36
CA THR A 7 27.03 47.09 22.22
C THR A 7 26.12 45.89 22.41
N SER A 8 26.05 44.96 21.45
CA SER A 8 25.44 43.64 21.68
C SER A 8 26.50 42.60 22.01
N SER A 9 26.36 42.02 23.19
CA SER A 9 27.18 40.98 23.78
C SER A 9 27.01 39.62 23.09
N LYS A 10 28.13 38.91 22.90
CA LYS A 10 28.18 37.46 22.69
C LYS A 10 27.98 36.74 24.03
N PRO A 11 27.46 35.51 24.01
CA PRO A 11 27.99 34.47 24.88
C PRO A 11 28.68 33.35 24.09
N LYS A 12 29.92 33.06 24.51
CA LYS A 12 30.65 31.81 24.24
C LYS A 12 29.93 30.65 24.97
N LYS A 13 29.82 29.49 24.33
CA LYS A 13 29.80 28.19 25.03
C LYS A 13 30.93 27.33 24.48
N THR A 14 31.81 26.96 25.40
CA THR A 14 32.92 26.04 25.26
C THR A 14 32.47 24.59 25.38
N THR A 15 33.33 23.72 24.88
CA THR A 15 33.34 22.26 24.91
C THR A 15 33.43 21.68 26.33
N ASP A 16 32.91 20.46 26.54
CA ASP A 16 33.75 19.28 26.87
C ASP A 16 32.95 18.01 27.25
N THR A 17 33.27 16.95 26.50
CA THR A 17 33.51 15.53 26.86
C THR A 17 32.83 14.80 28.04
N LYS A 18 32.30 13.62 27.67
CA LYS A 18 32.40 12.28 28.29
C LYS A 18 31.82 12.05 29.69
N THR A 19 30.92 11.06 29.77
CA THR A 19 31.12 9.90 30.65
C THR A 19 30.29 8.70 30.18
N LYS A 20 30.98 7.57 30.03
CA LYS A 20 30.46 6.22 29.79
C LYS A 20 30.07 5.62 31.15
N THR A 21 28.96 4.89 31.21
CA THR A 21 28.69 3.90 32.28
C THR A 21 28.68 2.49 31.69
N PRO A 22 29.40 1.52 32.30
CA PRO A 22 29.41 0.12 31.88
C PRO A 22 28.54 -0.74 32.81
N THR A 23 27.68 -1.60 32.26
CA THR A 23 27.02 -2.67 33.03
C THR A 23 27.77 -4.00 32.84
N LYS A 24 28.19 -4.53 33.99
CA LYS A 24 29.04 -5.71 34.21
C LYS A 24 28.31 -7.03 33.90
N LYS A 25 29.09 -8.02 33.47
CA LYS A 25 28.74 -9.44 33.39
C LYS A 25 29.00 -10.20 34.69
N LYS A 26 28.31 -11.36 34.81
CA LYS A 26 28.54 -12.62 35.57
C LYS A 26 27.88 -12.73 36.97
N PRO A 27 27.58 -13.95 37.49
CA PRO A 27 27.85 -15.31 36.98
C PRO A 27 26.68 -16.33 37.02
N ILE A 28 26.97 -17.48 36.40
CA ILE A 28 26.33 -18.80 36.42
C ILE A 28 26.12 -19.35 37.85
N LYS A 29 24.96 -19.99 38.09
CA LYS A 29 24.75 -21.10 39.03
C LYS A 29 23.69 -22.07 38.47
N THR A 30 24.06 -23.33 38.28
CA THR A 30 23.22 -24.54 38.42
C THR A 30 23.43 -25.12 39.83
N PRO A 31 22.75 -26.18 40.35
CA PRO A 31 21.65 -27.08 39.87
C PRO A 31 20.52 -27.20 40.97
N PRO A 32 19.71 -28.28 41.20
CA PRO A 32 19.34 -29.49 40.43
C PRO A 32 17.81 -29.81 40.33
N ASP A 33 17.49 -30.76 39.45
CA ASP A 33 16.45 -31.82 39.40
C ASP A 33 15.10 -31.66 40.12
N GLU A 34 14.01 -31.82 39.36
CA GLU A 34 12.85 -32.65 39.76
C GLU A 34 12.02 -33.02 38.51
N ASP A 35 11.91 -34.33 38.27
CA ASP A 35 11.18 -34.98 37.18
C ASP A 35 9.66 -34.76 37.30
N LYS A 36 9.00 -34.34 36.22
CA LYS A 36 7.60 -34.65 35.95
C LYS A 36 7.36 -34.87 34.46
N GLU A 37 7.05 -36.12 34.14
CA GLU A 37 6.49 -36.59 32.88
C GLU A 37 5.18 -35.85 32.58
N LEU A 38 5.06 -35.30 31.36
CA LEU A 38 3.79 -34.98 30.72
C LEU A 38 3.86 -35.59 29.31
N GLU A 39 2.95 -36.52 29.07
CA GLU A 39 2.71 -37.17 27.79
C GLU A 39 2.13 -36.12 26.82
N ASP A 40 2.82 -35.88 25.69
CA ASP A 40 2.27 -35.13 24.57
C ASP A 40 1.63 -36.13 23.60
N GLU A 41 0.31 -36.05 23.43
CA GLU A 41 -0.42 -36.67 22.33
C GLU A 41 0.00 -36.01 21.00
N GLU A 42 0.78 -36.74 20.19
CA GLU A 42 1.03 -36.38 18.79
C GLU A 42 -0.28 -36.51 17.99
N LEU A 43 -0.88 -35.37 17.65
CA LEU A 43 -1.92 -35.28 16.62
C LEU A 43 -1.26 -35.12 15.24
N ASP A 44 -1.59 -36.03 14.32
CA ASP A 44 -1.20 -36.03 12.91
C ASP A 44 -1.65 -34.75 12.18
N ILE A 45 -0.73 -33.81 11.93
CA ILE A 45 -0.94 -32.57 11.13
C ILE A 45 -0.46 -32.74 9.68
N SER A 46 0.04 -33.92 9.30
CA SER A 46 0.75 -34.13 8.02
C SER A 46 -0.14 -34.16 6.77
N SER A 47 -1.46 -34.34 6.91
CA SER A 47 -2.38 -34.46 5.77
C SER A 47 -2.82 -33.11 5.19
N ASP A 48 -2.96 -32.07 6.01
CA ASP A 48 -3.54 -30.79 5.59
C ASP A 48 -2.54 -29.91 4.82
N GLU A 49 -1.24 -30.01 5.14
CA GLU A 49 -0.20 -29.27 4.41
C GLU A 49 -0.03 -29.74 2.95
N ASN A 50 -0.33 -31.01 2.67
CA ASN A 50 -0.22 -31.56 1.32
C ASN A 50 -1.40 -31.13 0.43
N VAL A 51 -2.61 -31.06 0.99
CA VAL A 51 -3.80 -30.53 0.29
C VAL A 51 -3.63 -29.04 -0.03
N ILE A 52 -3.03 -28.28 0.88
CA ILE A 52 -2.77 -26.84 0.65
C ILE A 52 -1.72 -26.64 -0.46
N LYS A 53 -0.69 -27.49 -0.55
CA LYS A 53 0.33 -27.41 -1.62
C LYS A 53 -0.26 -27.72 -3.00
N GLU A 54 -1.10 -28.74 -3.13
CA GLU A 54 -1.77 -29.07 -4.40
C GLU A 54 -2.74 -27.97 -4.86
N VAL A 55 -3.47 -27.33 -3.94
CA VAL A 55 -4.37 -26.21 -4.26
C VAL A 55 -3.59 -24.96 -4.68
N ILE A 56 -2.42 -24.72 -4.11
CA ILE A 56 -1.54 -23.60 -4.49
C ILE A 56 -0.97 -23.83 -5.89
N GLU A 57 -0.52 -25.05 -6.21
CA GLU A 57 -0.02 -25.40 -7.55
C GLU A 57 -1.12 -25.27 -8.61
N ALA A 58 -2.33 -25.79 -8.35
CA ALA A 58 -3.47 -25.61 -9.25
C ALA A 58 -3.89 -24.13 -9.44
N SER A 59 -3.71 -23.29 -8.41
CA SER A 59 -3.99 -21.86 -8.50
C SER A 59 -2.94 -21.10 -9.32
N ASN A 60 -1.67 -21.51 -9.25
CA ASN A 60 -0.59 -20.91 -10.02
C ASN A 60 -0.71 -21.27 -11.50
N ASP A 61 -1.10 -22.50 -11.83
CA ASP A 61 -1.39 -22.94 -13.20
C ASP A 61 -2.55 -22.14 -13.81
N LEU A 62 -3.57 -21.82 -13.01
CA LEU A 62 -4.68 -20.97 -13.44
C LEU A 62 -4.26 -19.51 -13.63
N ILE A 63 -3.32 -19.00 -12.83
CA ILE A 63 -2.77 -17.64 -12.96
C ILE A 63 -1.88 -17.52 -14.20
N GLU A 64 -1.03 -18.51 -14.48
CA GLU A 64 -0.21 -18.55 -15.71
C GLU A 64 -1.09 -18.65 -16.96
N LYS A 65 -2.16 -19.45 -16.90
CA LYS A 65 -3.16 -19.54 -17.98
C LYS A 65 -3.93 -18.23 -18.18
N ARG A 66 -4.17 -17.46 -17.09
CA ARG A 66 -4.78 -16.12 -17.15
C ARG A 66 -3.84 -15.05 -17.68
N GLN A 67 -2.55 -15.12 -17.36
CA GLN A 67 -1.54 -14.21 -17.90
C GLN A 67 -1.32 -14.45 -19.40
N ALA A 68 -1.39 -15.70 -19.86
CA ALA A 68 -1.41 -16.05 -21.27
C ALA A 68 -2.65 -15.48 -22.01
N LEU A 69 -3.83 -15.48 -21.36
CA LEU A 69 -5.07 -14.88 -21.91
C LEU A 69 -5.08 -13.35 -21.86
N SER A 70 -4.32 -12.71 -20.96
CA SER A 70 -4.18 -11.24 -20.92
C SER A 70 -3.30 -10.66 -22.04
N GLY A 71 -2.62 -11.52 -22.81
CA GLY A 71 -1.87 -11.15 -24.01
C GLY A 71 -2.73 -11.05 -25.28
N GLU A 72 -3.99 -11.50 -25.25
CA GLU A 72 -4.94 -11.26 -26.33
C GLU A 72 -5.46 -9.83 -26.23
N LYS A 73 -4.79 -8.92 -26.95
CA LYS A 73 -5.30 -7.59 -27.26
C LYS A 73 -6.71 -7.74 -27.79
N SER A 74 -7.69 -7.13 -27.14
CA SER A 74 -9.02 -6.97 -27.72
C SER A 74 -8.88 -6.33 -29.11
N ASP A 75 -9.39 -6.97 -30.16
CA ASP A 75 -9.39 -6.50 -31.56
C ASP A 75 -10.25 -5.23 -31.80
N LEU A 76 -10.57 -4.49 -30.72
CA LEU A 76 -11.19 -3.19 -30.83
C LEU A 76 -10.13 -2.20 -31.36
N PRO A 77 -10.43 -1.43 -32.41
CA PRO A 77 -9.50 -0.43 -32.91
C PRO A 77 -9.14 0.54 -31.79
N GLU A 78 -7.85 0.66 -31.49
CA GLU A 78 -7.35 1.65 -30.52
C GLU A 78 -7.83 3.04 -30.94
N LYS A 79 -8.49 3.74 -30.01
CA LYS A 79 -8.92 5.11 -30.27
C LYS A 79 -7.68 5.95 -30.50
N PHE A 80 -7.71 6.90 -31.42
CA PHE A 80 -6.50 7.66 -31.76
C PHE A 80 -5.86 8.38 -30.56
N TRP A 81 -6.65 8.80 -29.56
CA TRP A 81 -6.15 9.44 -28.34
C TRP A 81 -5.44 8.48 -27.37
N GLN A 82 -5.58 7.16 -27.57
CA GLN A 82 -4.83 6.14 -26.81
C GLN A 82 -3.44 5.87 -27.40
N LYS A 83 -3.17 6.35 -28.63
CA LYS A 83 -1.84 6.26 -29.23
C LYS A 83 -0.82 6.99 -28.36
N ASP A 84 0.39 6.43 -28.29
CA ASP A 84 1.45 6.89 -27.41
C ASP A 84 1.79 8.38 -27.58
N GLU A 85 1.69 8.91 -28.81
CA GLU A 85 1.91 10.32 -29.13
C GLU A 85 1.01 11.28 -28.33
N TYR A 86 -0.28 10.95 -28.19
CA TYR A 86 -1.27 11.82 -27.54
C TYR A 86 -1.45 11.51 -26.07
N ARG A 87 -0.95 10.37 -25.60
CA ARG A 87 -1.05 9.94 -24.20
C ARG A 87 -0.40 10.94 -23.25
N VAL A 88 0.67 11.60 -23.71
CA VAL A 88 1.35 12.71 -23.03
C VAL A 88 0.40 13.87 -22.71
N LEU A 89 -0.57 14.13 -23.58
CA LEU A 89 -1.58 15.17 -23.36
C LEU A 89 -2.60 14.77 -22.29
N LEU A 90 -2.86 13.48 -22.09
CA LEU A 90 -3.85 13.00 -21.12
C LEU A 90 -3.26 12.88 -19.72
N ASP A 91 -2.02 12.37 -19.63
CA ASP A 91 -1.34 12.10 -18.38
C ASP A 91 -0.01 12.86 -18.31
N PRO A 92 0.04 14.04 -17.66
CA PRO A 92 1.27 14.84 -17.54
C PRO A 92 2.34 14.18 -16.66
N SER A 93 2.01 13.10 -15.94
CA SER A 93 2.95 12.33 -15.12
C SER A 93 3.85 11.41 -15.92
N LEU A 94 3.47 11.06 -17.15
CA LEU A 94 4.27 10.19 -18.03
C LEU A 94 5.49 10.89 -18.60
N VAL A 95 5.46 12.23 -18.65
CA VAL A 95 6.55 13.02 -19.20
C VAL A 95 7.68 13.14 -18.18
N LYS A 96 8.85 12.59 -18.51
CA LYS A 96 10.06 12.84 -17.72
C LYS A 96 10.45 14.30 -17.83
N ALA A 97 10.99 14.88 -16.75
CA ALA A 97 11.35 16.30 -16.71
C ALA A 97 12.25 16.73 -17.89
N ASP A 98 13.21 15.88 -18.25
CA ASP A 98 14.19 16.16 -19.31
C ASP A 98 13.59 16.15 -20.73
N GLU A 99 12.43 15.51 -20.93
CA GLU A 99 11.81 15.35 -22.25
C GLU A 99 10.81 16.49 -22.56
N ILE A 100 10.39 17.28 -21.56
CA ILE A 100 9.38 18.36 -21.70
C ILE A 100 9.79 19.41 -22.73
N THR A 101 11.09 19.68 -22.86
CA THR A 101 11.62 20.67 -23.79
C THR A 101 11.53 20.21 -25.25
N GLN A 102 11.56 18.89 -25.50
CA GLN A 102 11.59 18.28 -26.82
C GLN A 102 10.21 18.24 -27.50
N TYR A 103 9.14 18.21 -26.70
CA TYR A 103 7.78 18.19 -27.25
C TYR A 103 7.33 19.58 -27.71
N ASP A 104 6.88 19.65 -28.96
CA ASP A 104 6.08 20.77 -29.44
C ASP A 104 4.61 20.56 -29.07
N LEU A 105 4.27 21.01 -27.88
CA LEU A 105 2.92 20.92 -27.32
C LEU A 105 1.89 21.68 -28.18
N SER A 106 2.29 22.74 -28.89
CA SER A 106 1.37 23.55 -29.70
C SER A 106 0.90 22.78 -30.93
N ALA A 107 1.85 22.22 -31.69
CA ALA A 107 1.53 21.35 -32.82
C ALA A 107 0.77 20.09 -32.38
N LEU A 108 1.17 19.49 -31.24
CA LEU A 108 0.54 18.27 -30.74
C LEU A 108 -0.93 18.48 -30.35
N ILE A 109 -1.27 19.61 -29.72
CA ILE A 109 -2.67 19.97 -29.42
C ILE A 109 -3.46 20.22 -30.68
N THR A 110 -2.92 20.99 -31.64
CA THR A 110 -3.64 21.29 -32.88
C THR A 110 -3.95 20.01 -33.64
N ASP A 111 -2.98 19.11 -33.73
CA ASP A 111 -3.17 17.80 -34.37
C ASP A 111 -4.17 16.94 -33.63
N PHE A 112 -4.12 16.95 -32.28
CA PHE A 112 -5.09 16.24 -31.45
C PHE A 112 -6.52 16.76 -31.66
N THR A 113 -6.71 18.08 -31.71
CA THR A 113 -8.02 18.69 -31.98
C THR A 113 -8.52 18.43 -33.39
N ASN A 114 -7.63 18.49 -34.39
CA ASN A 114 -7.96 18.19 -35.78
C ASN A 114 -8.36 16.71 -35.96
N ARG A 115 -7.68 15.78 -35.29
CA ARG A 115 -8.05 14.36 -35.29
C ARG A 115 -9.38 14.11 -34.56
N MET A 116 -9.65 14.79 -33.44
CA MET A 116 -10.97 14.76 -32.79
C MET A 116 -12.10 15.22 -33.72
N LEU A 117 -11.86 16.26 -34.51
CA LEU A 117 -12.83 16.78 -35.48
C LEU A 117 -13.02 15.85 -36.68
N THR A 118 -11.95 15.20 -37.16
CA THR A 118 -12.00 14.31 -38.32
C THR A 118 -12.76 13.01 -38.02
N GLU A 119 -12.66 12.50 -36.79
CA GLU A 119 -13.32 11.27 -36.37
C GLU A 119 -14.75 11.49 -35.83
N ASP A 120 -15.28 12.71 -35.85
CA ASP A 120 -16.60 13.11 -35.32
C ASP A 120 -16.89 12.62 -33.87
N LEU A 121 -15.83 12.36 -33.10
CA LEU A 121 -15.86 11.84 -31.74
C LEU A 121 -15.34 12.89 -30.76
N VAL A 122 -15.96 14.07 -30.77
CA VAL A 122 -15.59 15.18 -29.90
C VAL A 122 -15.99 14.89 -28.46
N ASN A 123 -15.05 14.40 -27.67
CA ASN A 123 -15.22 14.23 -26.24
C ASN A 123 -14.66 15.44 -25.49
N PHE A 124 -15.55 16.36 -25.07
CA PHE A 124 -15.19 17.59 -24.36
C PHE A 124 -14.39 17.36 -23.06
N ARG A 125 -14.59 16.20 -22.41
CA ARG A 125 -13.84 15.87 -21.19
C ARG A 125 -12.37 15.59 -21.51
N ILE A 126 -12.12 14.81 -22.57
CA ILE A 126 -10.76 14.43 -22.98
C ILE A 126 -10.04 15.66 -23.56
N SER A 127 -10.72 16.46 -24.38
CA SER A 127 -10.16 17.72 -24.89
C SER A 127 -9.85 18.71 -23.76
N GLY A 128 -10.73 18.84 -22.77
CA GLY A 128 -10.50 19.65 -21.58
C GLY A 128 -9.27 19.19 -20.78
N MET A 129 -9.10 17.87 -20.61
CA MET A 129 -7.91 17.29 -19.99
C MET A 129 -6.64 17.59 -20.78
N ALA A 130 -6.68 17.44 -22.10
CA ALA A 130 -5.55 17.75 -22.98
C ALA A 130 -5.14 19.22 -22.89
N ILE A 131 -6.09 20.15 -22.94
CA ILE A 131 -5.85 21.60 -22.81
C ILE A 131 -5.29 21.93 -21.42
N TYR A 132 -5.82 21.31 -20.36
CA TYR A 132 -5.31 21.54 -19.00
C TYR A 132 -3.88 21.01 -18.82
N SER A 133 -3.62 19.78 -19.29
CA SER A 133 -2.30 19.14 -19.22
C SER A 133 -1.25 19.94 -19.97
N THR A 134 -1.60 20.43 -21.16
CA THR A 134 -0.69 21.24 -21.97
C THR A 134 -0.40 22.58 -21.35
N ALA A 135 -1.40 23.28 -20.81
CA ALA A 135 -1.17 24.50 -20.03
C ALA A 135 -0.22 24.24 -18.85
N LYS A 136 -0.40 23.11 -18.14
CA LYS A 136 0.47 22.69 -17.04
C LYS A 136 1.90 22.39 -17.49
N LEU A 137 2.08 21.69 -18.61
CA LEU A 137 3.40 21.39 -19.18
C LEU A 137 4.10 22.64 -19.71
N HIS A 138 3.38 23.56 -20.37
CA HIS A 138 3.90 24.85 -20.78
C HIS A 138 4.34 25.69 -19.58
N HIS A 139 3.53 25.75 -18.52
CA HIS A 139 3.92 26.44 -17.30
C HIS A 139 5.19 25.87 -16.69
N LYS A 140 5.30 24.53 -16.64
CA LYS A 140 6.52 23.87 -16.17
C LYS A 140 7.73 24.19 -17.04
N LYS A 141 7.59 24.14 -18.37
CA LYS A 141 8.66 24.51 -19.32
C LYS A 141 9.16 25.94 -19.10
N ILE A 142 8.25 26.90 -18.92
CA ILE A 142 8.59 28.29 -18.63
C ILE A 142 9.33 28.39 -17.29
N LYS A 143 8.85 27.69 -16.27
CA LYS A 143 9.47 27.70 -14.95
C LYS A 143 10.89 27.13 -14.98
N ASP A 144 11.09 26.01 -15.68
CA ASP A 144 12.40 25.36 -15.80
C ASP A 144 13.41 26.30 -16.51
N VAL A 145 12.98 27.00 -17.57
CA VAL A 145 13.82 28.00 -18.26
C VAL A 145 14.19 29.17 -17.34
N ILE A 146 13.25 29.69 -16.55
CA ILE A 146 13.52 30.77 -15.58
C ILE A 146 14.53 30.32 -14.53
N GLU A 147 14.36 29.11 -13.98
CA GLU A 147 15.29 28.56 -12.98
C GLU A 147 16.71 28.37 -13.56
N GLU A 148 16.83 27.96 -14.82
CA GLU A 148 18.12 27.87 -15.51
C GLU A 148 18.76 29.25 -15.74
N GLU A 149 17.99 30.25 -16.18
CA GLU A 149 18.47 31.62 -16.38
C GLU A 149 18.96 32.24 -15.06
N GLU A 150 18.22 32.07 -13.97
CA GLU A 150 18.62 32.53 -12.64
C GLU A 150 19.95 31.89 -12.20
N GLN A 151 20.12 30.59 -12.45
CA GLN A 151 21.38 29.90 -12.14
C GLN A 151 22.55 30.40 -12.98
N ILE A 152 22.32 30.72 -14.26
CA ILE A 152 23.34 31.29 -15.15
C ILE A 152 23.77 32.66 -14.62
N GLN A 153 22.80 33.53 -14.29
CA GLN A 153 23.10 34.86 -13.72
C GLN A 153 23.90 34.77 -12.40
N ILE A 154 23.54 33.84 -11.51
CA ILE A 154 24.28 33.62 -10.26
C ILE A 154 25.72 33.16 -10.55
N ARG A 155 25.92 32.28 -11.53
CA ARG A 155 27.26 31.84 -11.95
C ARG A 155 28.07 32.99 -12.54
N GLU A 156 27.49 33.79 -13.43
CA GLU A 156 28.14 34.95 -14.03
C GLU A 156 28.54 35.99 -12.98
N LEU A 157 27.65 36.32 -12.04
CA LEU A 157 27.96 37.22 -10.93
C LEU A 157 29.10 36.66 -10.06
N ARG A 158 29.10 35.35 -9.83
CA ARG A 158 30.15 34.67 -9.08
C ARG A 158 31.48 34.70 -9.81
N ASP A 159 31.48 34.48 -11.11
CA ASP A 159 32.68 34.46 -11.94
C ASP A 159 33.24 35.86 -12.16
N ALA A 160 32.38 36.87 -12.34
CA ALA A 160 32.77 38.28 -12.33
C ALA A 160 33.36 38.72 -10.98
N ALA A 161 32.88 38.14 -9.86
CA ALA A 161 33.43 38.38 -8.54
C ALA A 161 34.73 37.59 -8.27
N ARG A 162 35.00 36.52 -9.02
CA ARG A 162 36.27 35.77 -8.91
C ARG A 162 37.37 36.56 -9.59
N ARG A 163 38.44 36.85 -8.85
CA ARG A 163 39.70 37.30 -9.44
C ARG A 163 40.34 36.12 -10.15
N GLU A 164 40.81 36.30 -11.38
CA GLU A 164 41.62 35.31 -12.08
C GLU A 164 42.99 35.18 -11.41
N ILE A 165 43.05 34.38 -10.34
CA ILE A 165 44.32 33.98 -9.74
C ILE A 165 44.82 32.78 -10.55
N PRO A 166 45.97 32.88 -11.22
CA PRO A 166 46.53 31.75 -11.95
C PRO A 166 46.69 30.57 -11.00
N LYS A 167 46.25 29.38 -11.43
CA LYS A 167 46.43 28.15 -10.65
C LYS A 167 47.92 27.97 -10.39
N ALA A 168 48.30 27.87 -9.11
CA ALA A 168 49.69 27.61 -8.74
C ALA A 168 50.13 26.30 -9.40
N MET A 169 51.24 26.36 -10.14
CA MET A 169 51.83 25.17 -10.73
C MET A 169 52.19 24.20 -9.60
N PRO A 170 51.70 22.94 -9.62
CA PRO A 170 52.06 22.00 -8.58
C PRO A 170 53.58 21.79 -8.65
N GLN A 171 54.25 22.00 -7.53
CA GLN A 171 55.65 21.61 -7.41
C GLN A 171 55.74 20.10 -7.62
N PRO A 172 56.81 19.57 -8.24
CA PRO A 172 57.00 18.13 -8.36
C PRO A 172 57.15 17.52 -6.97
N ILE A 173 56.05 17.03 -6.41
CA ILE A 173 56.00 16.28 -5.16
C ILE A 173 56.59 14.90 -5.46
N ARG A 174 57.77 14.60 -4.91
CA ARG A 174 58.31 13.24 -4.96
C ARG A 174 57.42 12.35 -4.09
N GLU A 175 56.98 11.22 -4.64
CA GLU A 175 56.31 10.22 -3.83
C GLU A 175 57.28 9.71 -2.75
N PRO A 176 56.87 9.64 -1.46
CA PRO A 176 57.69 9.00 -0.45
C PRO A 176 57.89 7.52 -0.83
N LEU A 177 59.13 7.02 -0.67
CA LEU A 177 59.46 5.62 -0.93
C LEU A 177 58.58 4.72 -0.05
N LYS A 178 57.65 3.99 -0.68
CA LYS A 178 56.77 3.01 -0.03
C LYS A 178 57.55 1.73 0.25
N ILE A 179 58.37 1.72 1.30
CA ILE A 179 59.02 0.51 1.79
C ILE A 179 58.05 -0.17 2.74
N ALA A 180 57.29 -1.15 2.23
CA ALA A 180 56.37 -1.92 3.07
C ALA A 180 57.18 -2.79 4.05
N THR A 181 57.05 -2.50 5.34
CA THR A 181 57.62 -3.37 6.37
C THR A 181 56.86 -4.70 6.41
N ARG A 182 57.51 -5.77 6.89
CA ARG A 182 56.86 -7.09 7.07
C ARG A 182 55.57 -6.97 7.88
N GLU A 183 55.58 -6.12 8.92
CA GLU A 183 54.43 -5.90 9.79
C GLU A 183 53.28 -5.16 9.10
N GLU A 184 53.57 -4.16 8.26
CA GLU A 184 52.55 -3.49 7.44
C GLU A 184 51.92 -4.45 6.42
N LEU A 185 52.71 -5.34 5.81
CA LEU A 185 52.20 -6.34 4.88
C LEU A 185 51.20 -7.28 5.58
N PHE A 186 51.57 -7.80 6.76
CA PHE A 186 50.67 -8.66 7.55
C PHE A 186 49.48 -7.87 8.12
N GLY A 187 49.65 -6.59 8.47
CA GLY A 187 48.58 -5.70 8.89
C GLY A 187 47.56 -5.46 7.77
N ALA A 188 48.04 -5.15 6.56
CA ALA A 188 47.22 -4.97 5.38
C ALA A 188 46.51 -6.26 4.98
N MET A 189 47.19 -7.42 5.07
CA MET A 189 46.58 -8.72 4.80
C MET A 189 45.47 -9.05 5.81
N ARG A 190 45.69 -8.82 7.11
CA ARG A 190 44.65 -9.00 8.14
C ARG A 190 43.48 -8.05 7.92
N ALA A 191 43.74 -6.79 7.61
CA ALA A 191 42.69 -5.81 7.32
C ALA A 191 41.86 -6.22 6.10
N ALA A 192 42.50 -6.67 5.02
CA ALA A 192 41.82 -7.16 3.82
C ALA A 192 40.97 -8.42 4.10
N ILE A 193 41.46 -9.34 4.93
CA ILE A 193 40.69 -10.52 5.37
C ILE A 193 39.47 -10.10 6.19
N ILE A 194 39.64 -9.18 7.14
CA ILE A 194 38.53 -8.68 7.95
C ILE A 194 37.51 -7.94 7.07
N GLU A 195 37.96 -7.13 6.12
CA GLU A 195 37.08 -6.40 5.21
C GLU A 195 36.27 -7.35 4.31
N THR A 196 36.90 -8.41 3.79
CA THR A 196 36.21 -9.43 2.99
C THR A 196 35.23 -10.24 3.83
N MET A 197 35.55 -10.56 5.08
CA MET A 197 34.61 -11.18 6.03
C MET A 197 33.43 -10.26 6.36
N GLN A 198 33.67 -8.99 6.64
CA GLN A 198 32.62 -8.01 6.92
C GLN A 198 31.71 -7.79 5.70
N LYS A 199 32.28 -7.70 4.49
CA LYS A 199 31.52 -7.64 3.24
C LYS A 199 30.65 -8.88 3.04
N ARG A 200 31.21 -10.07 3.28
CA ARG A 200 30.47 -11.34 3.21
C ARG A 200 29.32 -11.40 4.22
N GLU A 201 29.56 -10.96 5.45
CA GLU A 201 28.56 -10.94 6.51
C GLU A 201 27.45 -9.92 6.23
N LEU A 202 27.81 -8.75 5.71
CA LEU A 202 26.85 -7.73 5.30
C LEU A 202 25.98 -8.21 4.13
N LEU A 203 26.55 -8.97 3.18
CA LEU A 203 25.79 -9.62 2.11
C LEU A 203 24.84 -10.69 2.66
N ARG A 204 25.28 -11.49 3.65
CA ARG A 204 24.43 -12.47 4.33
C ARG A 204 23.24 -11.80 5.01
N ARG A 205 23.47 -10.73 5.78
CA ARG A 205 22.40 -9.92 6.41
C ARG A 205 21.44 -9.32 5.39
N LYS A 206 21.95 -8.84 4.25
CA LYS A 206 21.11 -8.34 3.16
C LYS A 206 20.25 -9.43 2.52
N ARG A 207 20.73 -10.67 2.42
CA ARG A 207 19.92 -11.80 1.93
C ARG A 207 18.80 -12.12 2.90
N VAL A 208 19.12 -12.28 4.19
CA VAL A 208 18.14 -12.54 5.25
C VAL A 208 17.08 -11.45 5.28
N SER A 209 17.47 -10.17 5.29
CA SER A 209 16.51 -9.05 5.29
C SER A 209 15.65 -8.99 4.00
N ARG A 210 16.17 -9.43 2.85
CA ARG A 210 15.37 -9.55 1.62
C ARG A 210 14.39 -10.72 1.68
N GLU A 211 14.79 -11.84 2.28
CA GLU A 211 13.94 -13.01 2.51
C GLU A 211 12.82 -12.67 3.49
N GLU A 212 13.13 -12.00 4.61
CA GLU A 212 12.15 -11.49 5.57
C GLU A 212 11.15 -10.54 4.90
N ARG A 213 11.62 -9.54 4.14
CA ARG A 213 10.72 -8.64 3.39
C ARG A 213 9.88 -9.39 2.36
N ARG A 214 10.42 -10.41 1.70
CA ARG A 214 9.65 -11.23 0.75
C ARG A 214 8.58 -12.05 1.49
N ALA A 215 8.91 -12.60 2.65
CA ALA A 215 7.96 -13.30 3.51
C ALA A 215 6.86 -12.35 4.01
N GLU A 216 7.20 -11.15 4.47
CA GLU A 216 6.23 -10.10 4.84
C GLU A 216 5.34 -9.73 3.66
N ILE A 217 5.91 -9.53 2.46
CA ILE A 217 5.12 -9.26 1.25
C ILE A 217 4.24 -10.45 0.89
N GLN A 218 4.69 -11.69 1.08
CA GLN A 218 3.87 -12.88 0.87
C GLN A 218 2.73 -12.97 1.89
N ILE A 219 2.98 -12.63 3.16
CA ILE A 219 1.95 -12.53 4.21
C ILE A 219 0.97 -11.41 3.87
N ILE A 220 1.45 -10.26 3.39
CA ILE A 220 0.60 -9.13 2.96
C ILE A 220 -0.19 -9.49 1.70
N LYS A 221 0.39 -10.24 0.76
CA LYS A 221 -0.30 -10.73 -0.44
C LYS A 221 -1.32 -11.81 -0.11
N SER A 222 -1.02 -12.68 0.85
CA SER A 222 -1.94 -13.69 1.35
C SER A 222 -3.01 -13.09 2.28
N SER A 223 -2.74 -11.96 2.94
CA SER A 223 -3.72 -11.16 3.67
C SER A 223 -4.51 -10.23 2.75
N ASN A 224 -3.95 -9.84 1.60
CA ASN A 224 -4.64 -9.22 0.46
C ASN A 224 -5.35 -10.27 -0.40
N LYS A 225 -5.77 -11.38 0.21
CA LYS A 225 -6.97 -12.06 -0.25
C LYS A 225 -8.07 -11.00 -0.21
N LEU A 226 -8.75 -10.83 -1.34
CA LEU A 226 -10.01 -10.09 -1.37
C LEU A 226 -10.84 -10.57 -0.16
N PRO A 227 -11.50 -9.67 0.59
CA PRO A 227 -12.36 -10.09 1.69
C PRO A 227 -13.23 -11.24 1.20
N LEU A 228 -13.41 -12.27 2.04
CA LEU A 228 -14.05 -13.52 1.64
C LEU A 228 -15.36 -13.28 0.87
N GLU A 229 -16.05 -12.19 1.16
CA GLU A 229 -17.22 -11.67 0.46
C GLU A 229 -16.98 -11.40 -1.04
N ILE A 230 -15.93 -10.67 -1.43
CA ILE A 230 -15.62 -10.41 -2.85
C ILE A 230 -15.07 -11.66 -3.54
N LEU A 231 -14.27 -12.47 -2.84
CA LEU A 231 -13.83 -13.77 -3.36
C LEU A 231 -15.05 -14.69 -3.61
N LYS A 232 -16.07 -14.62 -2.76
CA LYS A 232 -17.32 -15.38 -2.88
C LYS A 232 -18.17 -14.92 -4.08
N HIS A 233 -18.22 -13.62 -4.35
CA HIS A 233 -18.85 -13.07 -5.57
C HIS A 233 -18.11 -13.44 -6.87
N ILE A 234 -16.78 -13.52 -6.84
CA ILE A 234 -15.96 -13.88 -8.02
C ILE A 234 -15.92 -15.41 -8.25
N THR A 235 -16.04 -16.22 -7.19
CA THR A 235 -16.06 -17.69 -7.28
C THR A 235 -17.44 -18.27 -7.62
N GLY A 236 -18.46 -17.43 -7.79
CA GLY A 236 -19.81 -17.85 -8.20
C GLY A 236 -20.55 -18.68 -7.15
N LYS A 237 -20.08 -18.69 -5.90
CA LYS A 237 -20.83 -19.25 -4.77
C LYS A 237 -21.63 -18.14 -4.12
N ASP A 238 -22.66 -17.65 -4.81
CA ASP A 238 -23.72 -16.89 -4.15
C ASP A 238 -24.20 -17.70 -2.95
N ARG A 239 -24.42 -17.06 -1.79
CA ARG A 239 -25.17 -17.75 -0.73
C ARG A 239 -26.47 -18.22 -1.37
N THR A 240 -26.78 -19.50 -1.27
CA THR A 240 -28.10 -19.95 -1.69
C THR A 240 -29.13 -19.17 -0.89
N VAL A 241 -30.31 -18.98 -1.47
CA VAL A 241 -31.42 -18.29 -0.76
C VAL A 241 -31.64 -18.98 0.59
N GLU A 242 -31.53 -20.31 0.64
CA GLU A 242 -31.62 -21.12 1.86
C GLU A 242 -30.55 -20.81 2.91
N GLU A 243 -29.27 -20.70 2.51
CA GLU A 243 -28.19 -20.31 3.43
C GLU A 243 -28.43 -18.91 4.01
N THR A 244 -28.94 -18.00 3.20
CA THR A 244 -29.25 -16.62 3.61
C THR A 244 -30.40 -16.60 4.61
N LEU A 245 -31.47 -17.36 4.35
CA LEU A 245 -32.60 -17.52 5.26
C LEU A 245 -32.20 -18.18 6.58
N ASN A 246 -31.38 -19.23 6.54
CA ASN A 246 -30.90 -19.91 7.74
C ASN A 246 -30.00 -19.00 8.59
N TYR A 247 -29.12 -18.23 7.96
CA TYR A 247 -28.28 -17.25 8.64
C TYR A 247 -29.11 -16.19 9.39
N TRP A 248 -30.13 -15.63 8.74
CA TRP A 248 -31.01 -14.65 9.38
C TRP A 248 -31.87 -15.28 10.48
N PHE A 249 -32.37 -16.50 10.26
CA PHE A 249 -33.12 -17.24 11.28
C PHE A 249 -32.30 -17.51 12.54
N GLU A 250 -31.04 -17.92 12.40
CA GLU A 250 -30.14 -18.13 13.55
C GLU A 250 -29.88 -16.83 14.31
N LYS A 251 -29.67 -15.71 13.61
CA LYS A 251 -29.54 -14.40 14.24
C LYS A 251 -30.80 -13.98 15.00
N ILE A 252 -31.98 -14.15 14.42
CA ILE A 252 -33.26 -13.87 15.08
C ILE A 252 -33.43 -14.74 16.33
N ARG A 253 -33.08 -16.03 16.24
CA ARG A 253 -33.14 -16.96 17.37
C ARG A 253 -32.20 -16.57 18.51
N ILE A 254 -30.97 -16.12 18.19
CA ILE A 254 -30.01 -15.66 19.20
C ILE A 254 -30.54 -14.40 19.90
N GLN A 255 -31.13 -13.47 19.14
CA GLN A 255 -31.68 -12.23 19.67
C GLN A 255 -32.85 -12.47 20.64
N ILE A 256 -33.80 -13.33 20.27
CA ILE A 256 -34.93 -13.68 21.15
C ILE A 256 -34.44 -14.39 22.42
N LYS A 257 -33.36 -15.19 22.33
CA LYS A 257 -32.70 -15.80 23.50
C LYS A 257 -32.04 -14.75 24.40
N LEU A 258 -31.36 -13.76 23.84
CA LEU A 258 -30.76 -12.64 24.56
C LEU A 258 -31.81 -11.79 25.30
N ASN A 259 -32.98 -11.58 24.67
CA ASN A 259 -34.10 -10.83 25.25
C ASN A 259 -34.97 -11.65 26.23
N GLY A 260 -34.50 -12.84 26.63
CA GLY A 260 -35.16 -13.65 27.66
C GLY A 260 -36.47 -14.30 27.23
N GLY A 261 -36.69 -14.50 25.92
CA GLY A 261 -37.90 -15.11 25.38
C GLY A 261 -39.11 -14.18 25.30
N LYS A 262 -38.89 -12.87 25.39
CA LYS A 262 -39.89 -11.85 25.03
C LYS A 262 -39.89 -11.63 23.52
N ASP A 263 -41.05 -11.24 23.00
CA ASP A 263 -41.23 -10.91 21.59
C ASP A 263 -40.28 -9.77 21.20
N THR A 264 -39.67 -9.86 20.01
CA THR A 264 -38.71 -8.86 19.52
C THR A 264 -39.35 -7.97 18.49
N THR A 265 -39.11 -6.65 18.57
CA THR A 265 -39.57 -5.69 17.58
C THR A 265 -38.59 -5.63 16.39
N TYR A 266 -39.10 -5.44 15.18
CA TYR A 266 -38.31 -5.28 13.96
C TYR A 266 -37.27 -4.15 14.03
N ASP A 267 -37.61 -3.02 14.67
CA ASP A 267 -36.71 -1.87 14.80
C ASP A 267 -35.53 -2.18 15.73
N GLU A 268 -35.76 -2.88 16.84
CA GLU A 268 -34.69 -3.36 17.72
C GLU A 268 -33.74 -4.30 16.97
N MET A 269 -34.27 -5.17 16.11
CA MET A 269 -33.46 -6.03 15.25
C MET A 269 -32.64 -5.22 14.23
N CYS A 270 -33.22 -4.18 13.64
CA CYS A 270 -32.51 -3.32 12.69
C CYS A 270 -31.39 -2.54 13.37
N GLU A 271 -31.62 -1.98 14.55
CA GLU A 271 -30.61 -1.23 15.28
C GLU A 271 -29.46 -2.14 15.75
N GLU A 272 -29.76 -3.27 16.37
CA GLU A 272 -28.71 -4.12 16.96
C GLU A 272 -27.98 -4.96 15.90
N VAL A 273 -28.71 -5.61 14.98
CA VAL A 273 -28.08 -6.55 14.04
C VAL A 273 -27.35 -5.84 12.91
N ILE A 274 -27.84 -4.68 12.47
CA ILE A 274 -27.34 -4.01 11.26
C ILE A 274 -26.33 -2.91 11.61
N ALA A 275 -26.47 -2.24 12.77
CA ALA A 275 -25.47 -1.24 13.19
C ALA A 275 -24.13 -1.87 13.61
N HIS A 276 -24.12 -3.11 14.10
CA HIS A 276 -22.89 -3.82 14.47
C HIS A 276 -22.09 -4.31 13.25
N ASP A 277 -22.75 -4.72 12.17
CA ASP A 277 -22.07 -5.34 11.03
C ASP A 277 -21.58 -4.35 9.97
N VAL A 278 -22.24 -3.19 9.77
CA VAL A 278 -21.94 -2.30 8.63
C VAL A 278 -21.91 -0.83 9.05
N LYS A 279 -20.77 -0.17 8.79
CA LYS A 279 -20.58 1.27 9.07
C LYS A 279 -21.16 2.18 7.99
N ASP A 280 -21.22 1.70 6.74
CA ASP A 280 -21.66 2.48 5.59
C ASP A 280 -23.18 2.64 5.52
N ALA A 281 -23.65 3.87 5.31
CA ALA A 281 -25.07 4.19 5.25
C ALA A 281 -25.82 3.45 4.13
N TYR A 282 -25.18 3.19 2.99
CA TYR A 282 -25.78 2.44 1.89
C TYR A 282 -25.88 0.94 2.21
N GLY A 283 -24.83 0.37 2.80
CA GLY A 283 -24.84 -1.04 3.20
C GLY A 283 -25.84 -1.34 4.31
N LYS A 284 -26.11 -0.38 5.21
CA LYS A 284 -27.22 -0.47 6.18
C LYS A 284 -28.58 -0.60 5.48
N LYS A 285 -28.87 0.26 4.50
CA LYS A 285 -30.13 0.19 3.74
C LYS A 285 -30.31 -1.14 3.00
N LEU A 286 -29.23 -1.65 2.41
CA LEU A 286 -29.26 -2.92 1.69
C LEU A 286 -29.53 -4.09 2.65
N LYS A 287 -28.84 -4.13 3.80
CA LYS A 287 -29.10 -5.15 4.83
C LYS A 287 -30.50 -5.05 5.44
N ASN A 288 -31.05 -3.84 5.60
CA ASN A 288 -32.44 -3.68 6.06
C ASN A 288 -33.41 -4.33 5.07
N ILE A 289 -33.21 -4.11 3.76
CA ILE A 289 -34.04 -4.73 2.71
C ILE A 289 -33.89 -6.25 2.73
N GLU A 290 -32.66 -6.76 2.87
CA GLU A 290 -32.40 -8.21 2.95
C GLU A 290 -33.04 -8.85 4.19
N LEU A 291 -32.93 -8.21 5.35
CA LEU A 291 -33.57 -8.66 6.59
C LEU A 291 -35.08 -8.70 6.43
N PHE A 292 -35.68 -7.61 5.94
CA PHE A 292 -37.11 -7.52 5.69
C PHE A 292 -37.61 -8.63 4.75
N LEU A 293 -36.91 -8.82 3.63
CA LEU A 293 -37.23 -9.87 2.67
C LEU A 293 -37.11 -11.26 3.31
N SER A 294 -36.04 -11.50 4.09
CA SER A 294 -35.82 -12.77 4.77
C SER A 294 -36.91 -13.07 5.82
N LEU A 295 -37.40 -12.05 6.53
CA LEU A 295 -38.50 -12.19 7.49
C LEU A 295 -39.80 -12.61 6.80
N LEU A 296 -40.14 -11.99 5.67
CA LEU A 296 -41.31 -12.38 4.88
C LEU A 296 -41.20 -13.84 4.39
N PHE A 297 -40.02 -14.25 3.93
CA PHE A 297 -39.79 -15.64 3.51
C PHE A 297 -39.82 -16.63 4.68
N LEU A 298 -39.30 -16.26 5.85
CA LEU A 298 -39.36 -17.10 7.05
C LEU A 298 -40.78 -17.21 7.61
N SER A 299 -41.59 -16.15 7.48
CA SER A 299 -43.00 -16.14 7.86
C SER A 299 -43.86 -17.00 6.94
N THR A 300 -43.70 -16.88 5.62
CA THR A 300 -44.37 -17.75 4.65
C THR A 300 -43.97 -19.22 4.81
N GLY A 301 -42.73 -19.50 5.25
CA GLY A 301 -42.25 -20.83 5.62
C GLY A 301 -42.71 -21.33 7.00
N GLY A 302 -43.51 -20.56 7.75
CA GLY A 302 -44.02 -20.92 9.08
C GLY A 302 -42.96 -21.03 10.17
N ARG A 303 -41.74 -20.54 9.92
CA ARG A 303 -40.63 -20.59 10.89
C ARG A 303 -40.71 -19.46 11.92
N ILE A 304 -41.40 -18.38 11.57
CA ILE A 304 -41.58 -17.17 12.36
C ILE A 304 -43.03 -16.71 12.19
N ILE A 305 -43.63 -16.17 13.25
CA ILE A 305 -44.91 -15.48 13.20
C ILE A 305 -44.63 -13.99 13.29
N ILE A 306 -45.19 -13.26 12.33
CA ILE A 306 -45.10 -11.81 12.25
C ILE A 306 -46.51 -11.29 12.53
N ASP A 307 -46.65 -10.44 13.54
CA ASP A 307 -47.90 -9.78 13.86
C ASP A 307 -47.72 -8.26 13.78
N GLN A 308 -48.73 -7.57 13.27
CA GLN A 308 -48.74 -6.12 13.13
C GLN A 308 -50.17 -5.62 13.40
N ASP A 309 -50.37 -4.97 14.54
CA ASP A 309 -51.70 -4.57 15.02
C ASP A 309 -52.34 -3.48 14.14
N ASN A 310 -51.55 -2.61 13.49
CA ASN A 310 -52.02 -1.57 12.56
C ASN A 310 -51.03 -1.35 11.40
N ASP A 311 -51.51 -0.86 10.25
CA ASP A 311 -50.75 -0.65 9.00
C ASP A 311 -49.45 0.19 9.12
N PHE A 312 -49.24 0.88 10.25
CA PHE A 312 -48.07 1.73 10.52
C PHE A 312 -47.42 1.49 11.90
N GLU A 313 -47.82 0.43 12.61
CA GLU A 313 -47.27 0.10 13.92
C GLU A 313 -46.12 -0.90 13.85
N GLU A 314 -45.43 -1.06 14.99
CA GLU A 314 -44.26 -1.92 15.14
C GLU A 314 -44.58 -3.37 14.77
N ILE A 315 -43.66 -3.97 14.00
CA ILE A 315 -43.77 -5.37 13.59
C ILE A 315 -43.21 -6.24 14.72
N ILE A 316 -44.07 -7.07 15.31
CA ILE A 316 -43.72 -7.99 16.40
C ILE A 316 -43.35 -9.34 15.80
N ILE A 317 -42.17 -9.84 16.18
CA ILE A 317 -41.61 -11.09 15.66
C ILE A 317 -41.61 -12.13 16.78
N THR A 318 -42.29 -13.24 16.56
CA THR A 318 -42.35 -14.37 17.51
C THR A 318 -41.94 -15.68 16.84
N ILE A 319 -41.27 -16.56 17.58
CA ILE A 319 -40.93 -17.91 17.09
C ILE A 319 -41.97 -18.90 17.62
N PRO A 320 -42.66 -19.67 16.76
CA PRO A 320 -43.62 -20.68 17.20
C PRO A 320 -42.93 -21.77 18.04
N ARG A 321 -43.54 -22.13 19.17
CA ARG A 321 -42.99 -23.07 20.17
C ARG A 321 -42.66 -24.47 19.64
N HIS A 322 -43.13 -24.83 18.45
CA HIS A 322 -42.83 -26.13 17.82
C HIS A 322 -41.44 -26.19 17.14
N ILE A 323 -40.71 -25.07 17.03
CA ILE A 323 -39.43 -24.96 16.31
C ILE A 323 -38.27 -24.55 17.26
N LEU A 324 -38.57 -24.30 18.54
CA LEU A 324 -37.59 -23.92 19.58
C LEU A 324 -36.71 -25.10 20.04
#